data_AF-A0A4Z0HCM5-F1
#
_entry.id   AF-A0A4Z0HCM5-F1
#
_cell.length_a   1.000
_cell.length_b   1.000
_cell.length_c   1.000
_cell.angle_alpha   90.00
_cell.angle_beta   90.00
_cell.angle_gamma   90.00
#
_symmetry.space_group_name_H-M   'P 1'
#
loop_
_entity.id
_entity.type
_entity.pdbx_description
1 polymer ?
#
loop_
_entity_poly.entity_id
_entity_poly.type
_entity_poly.pdbx_seq_one_letter_code
_entity_poly.pdbx_strand_id
1 'polypeptide(L)'
;MTEPRDGDPPEGLDLTTPEWGMWQAFRNGSTLDLRTPHPQRNDPTGPHAWGPERSVRARVVALLLLDGPPPQPGRVAALKLNGVHITGALNLAGGTIEPFVEMRNCRFEQELQLPESKFSTLRLVGCAVPRIEAARLHTEGDLHLPRCVVEHGIRLTDAQIGTDLLLNQLVVRRDRRGRSITADGLTVGQDLQAEMIESYGEMSLRGAKVGVSLSLRGSQLRNPYGRRALNAPQLTVERTLYLTAAGVSGSPFSSGATPPYGTSNTPTRGTRIQRFECEGGVRLDDGRFNDAIDLDQARFIMENDQELSLRRVQTPELRFLGERPQRGRVILSGARVVNLVDRSVSWPGPGQLAMAGFAYEHLIPRGHFPLSRRLEWVAAATPEYHPDPYEMLATALRASGEDSEARDVLLAKQRRRRETLPLAGKLWGYLQDWTVSYGYRPGRAAVWMAVLWALGTVLFLRHPPAPLKEGEAPAWNAYLYTLDLLLPVIDLGQDSYWRPVGWAQWAASLLICLGWILATSVAAGASRLLRRG
;
A
#
# COMPACT_ATOMS: atom_id res chain seq x y z
N MET A 1 33.99 44.83 44.21
CA MET A 1 33.50 43.55 43.66
C MET A 1 31.99 43.61 43.66
N THR A 2 31.41 44.11 42.58
CA THR A 2 29.97 44.04 42.31
C THR A 2 29.66 42.59 41.94
N GLU A 3 28.81 41.92 42.71
CA GLU A 3 28.26 40.62 42.28
C GLU A 3 27.62 40.79 40.89
N PRO A 4 27.86 39.87 39.94
CA PRO A 4 27.22 39.92 38.64
C PRO A 4 25.70 39.97 38.85
N ARG A 5 25.04 40.98 38.29
CA ARG A 5 23.59 41.11 38.37
C ARG A 5 22.96 39.85 37.78
N ASP A 6 21.99 39.30 38.49
CA ASP A 6 21.31 38.07 38.15
C ASP A 6 20.82 38.09 36.68
N GLY A 7 21.53 37.36 35.81
CA GLY A 7 21.25 37.22 34.38
C GLY A 7 21.97 38.16 33.39
N ASP A 8 23.04 38.85 33.79
CA ASP A 8 24.00 39.47 32.83
C ASP A 8 24.85 38.38 32.12
N PRO A 9 25.34 38.63 30.89
CA PRO A 9 26.23 37.69 30.19
C PRO A 9 27.53 37.42 30.96
N PRO A 10 28.12 36.21 30.83
CA PRO A 10 29.40 35.89 31.46
C PRO A 10 30.50 36.91 31.12
N GLU A 11 31.33 37.26 32.09
CA GLU A 11 32.45 38.18 31.88
C GLU A 11 33.40 37.64 30.79
N GLY A 12 33.72 38.48 29.80
CA GLY A 12 34.55 38.12 28.64
C GLY A 12 33.78 37.59 27.42
N LEU A 13 32.45 37.48 27.49
CA LEU A 13 31.63 37.18 26.32
C LEU A 13 31.26 38.48 25.58
N ASP A 14 32.10 38.89 24.63
CA ASP A 14 31.86 40.09 23.81
C ASP A 14 30.66 39.87 22.86
N LEU A 15 29.45 40.17 23.33
CA LEU A 15 28.21 40.03 22.58
C LEU A 15 28.06 41.15 21.53
N THR A 16 27.71 40.75 20.32
CA THR A 16 27.29 41.68 19.26
C THR A 16 25.89 42.23 19.54
N THR A 17 25.50 43.32 18.88
CA THR A 17 24.15 43.90 18.99
C THR A 17 23.00 42.89 18.81
N PRO A 18 22.97 42.03 17.77
CA PRO A 18 21.92 41.01 17.65
C PRO A 18 21.96 39.97 18.75
N GLU A 19 23.13 39.58 19.25
CA GLU A 19 23.25 38.62 20.36
C GLU A 19 22.79 39.22 21.69
N TRP A 20 23.03 40.51 21.92
CA TRP A 20 22.49 41.23 23.07
C TRP A 20 20.96 41.30 23.03
N GLY A 21 20.39 41.57 21.84
CA GLY A 21 18.95 41.50 21.61
C GLY A 21 18.40 40.09 21.85
N MET A 22 19.10 39.06 21.42
CA MET A 22 18.76 37.65 21.67
C MET A 22 18.75 37.31 23.15
N TRP A 23 19.76 37.75 23.90
CA TRP A 23 19.88 37.53 25.34
C TRP A 23 18.67 38.10 26.11
N GLN A 24 18.29 39.34 25.80
CA GLN A 24 17.13 39.98 26.43
C GLN A 24 15.80 39.35 25.99
N ALA A 25 15.67 39.02 24.70
CA ALA A 25 14.49 38.35 24.17
C ALA A 25 14.27 36.98 24.82
N PHE A 26 15.35 36.23 25.07
CA PHE A 26 15.34 34.95 25.76
C PHE A 26 14.76 35.06 27.16
N ARG A 27 15.28 36.00 27.98
CA ARG A 27 14.81 36.23 29.37
C ARG A 27 13.35 36.70 29.44
N ASN A 28 12.89 37.43 28.43
CA ASN A 28 11.51 37.92 28.34
C ASN A 28 10.54 36.90 27.70
N GLY A 29 11.07 35.87 27.03
CA GLY A 29 10.29 34.90 26.25
C GLY A 29 9.67 35.47 24.95
N SER A 30 10.17 36.61 24.48
CA SER A 30 9.73 37.30 23.26
C SER A 30 10.50 36.85 22.02
N THR A 31 9.97 37.12 20.83
CA THR A 31 10.65 36.79 19.56
C THR A 31 11.66 37.88 19.19
N LEU A 32 12.91 37.48 18.90
CA LEU A 32 13.87 38.33 18.21
C LEU A 32 13.64 38.22 16.70
N ASP A 33 13.15 39.30 16.09
CA ASP A 33 12.94 39.39 14.64
C ASP A 33 14.00 40.30 14.02
N LEU A 34 14.89 39.72 13.20
CA LEU A 34 15.93 40.43 12.48
C LEU A 34 15.61 40.57 10.99
N ARG A 35 14.38 40.29 10.55
CA ARG A 35 13.95 40.43 9.15
C ARG A 35 13.97 41.89 8.68
N THR A 36 14.01 42.06 7.36
CA THR A 36 14.09 43.36 6.69
C THR A 36 12.70 43.67 6.16
N PRO A 37 12.38 44.94 5.93
CA PRO A 37 11.15 45.32 5.25
C PRO A 37 11.02 44.68 3.85
N HIS A 38 12.11 44.25 3.22
CA HIS A 38 12.12 43.65 1.88
C HIS A 38 11.97 42.11 1.93
N PRO A 39 10.82 41.53 1.54
CA PRO A 39 10.59 40.09 1.68
C PRO A 39 11.60 39.23 0.92
N GLN A 40 12.05 39.68 -0.27
CA GLN A 40 13.00 38.91 -1.10
C GLN A 40 14.38 38.73 -0.46
N ARG A 41 14.74 39.58 0.52
CA ARG A 41 16.01 39.51 1.26
C ARG A 41 15.92 38.64 2.52
N ASN A 42 14.73 38.19 2.89
CA ASN A 42 14.49 37.38 4.08
C ASN A 42 14.37 35.87 3.78
N ASP A 43 14.52 35.46 2.51
CA ASP A 43 14.54 34.05 2.13
C ASP A 43 15.84 33.38 2.62
N PRO A 44 15.77 32.40 3.53
CA PRO A 44 16.94 31.68 4.04
C PRO A 44 17.64 30.83 2.98
N THR A 45 16.98 30.51 1.87
CA THR A 45 17.57 29.78 0.73
C THR A 45 17.98 30.70 -0.41
N GLY A 46 17.65 31.99 -0.32
CA GLY A 46 17.87 32.96 -1.37
C GLY A 46 19.35 33.33 -1.55
N PRO A 47 19.71 33.93 -2.70
CA PRO A 47 21.10 34.28 -3.04
C PRO A 47 21.68 35.43 -2.22
N HIS A 48 20.85 36.16 -1.48
CA HIS A 48 21.27 37.33 -0.71
C HIS A 48 22.09 36.90 0.52
N ALA A 49 23.30 37.44 0.67
CA ALA A 49 24.10 37.28 1.88
C ALA A 49 23.46 37.99 3.07
N TRP A 50 23.52 37.39 4.26
CA TRP A 50 23.05 37.98 5.50
C TRP A 50 24.26 38.50 6.29
N GLY A 51 24.26 39.79 6.60
CA GLY A 51 25.39 40.47 7.22
C GLY A 51 25.47 40.30 8.74
N PRO A 52 26.46 40.95 9.38
CA PRO A 52 26.66 40.89 10.83
C PRO A 52 25.46 41.38 11.63
N GLU A 53 24.64 42.28 11.07
CA GLU A 53 23.43 42.82 11.68
C GLU A 53 22.33 41.77 11.94
N ARG A 54 22.45 40.58 11.35
CA ARG A 54 21.55 39.43 11.54
C ARG A 54 22.23 38.20 12.12
N SER A 55 23.53 38.29 12.36
CA SER A 55 24.36 37.14 12.66
C SER A 55 24.49 36.97 14.17
N VAL A 56 24.17 35.77 14.64
CA VAL A 56 24.41 35.32 16.01
C VAL A 56 25.34 34.12 15.98
N ARG A 57 26.29 34.03 16.91
CA ARG A 57 27.18 32.88 16.98
C ARG A 57 26.44 31.69 17.57
N ALA A 58 26.59 30.53 16.95
CA ALA A 58 26.03 29.26 17.41
C ALA A 58 26.45 28.92 18.85
N ARG A 59 27.67 29.28 19.25
CA ARG A 59 28.14 29.13 20.64
C ARG A 59 27.31 29.92 21.65
N VAL A 60 26.86 31.13 21.30
CA VAL A 60 26.02 31.96 22.18
C VAL A 60 24.60 31.39 22.25
N VAL A 61 24.08 30.89 21.13
CA VAL A 61 22.81 30.15 21.10
C VAL A 61 22.88 28.91 21.99
N ALA A 62 23.96 28.12 21.89
CA ALA A 62 24.17 26.95 22.73
C ALA A 62 24.26 27.30 24.23
N LEU A 63 24.97 28.39 24.56
CA LEU A 63 25.05 28.88 25.93
C LEU A 63 23.65 29.20 26.48
N LEU A 64 22.82 29.94 25.74
CA LEU A 64 21.46 30.26 26.19
C LEU A 64 20.57 29.03 26.41
N LEU A 65 20.77 27.97 25.61
CA LEU A 65 19.95 26.77 25.67
C LEU A 65 20.40 25.77 26.74
N LEU A 66 21.70 25.74 27.07
CA LEU A 66 22.29 24.77 28.01
C LEU A 66 22.53 25.36 29.40
N ASP A 67 22.86 26.65 29.49
CA ASP A 67 23.20 27.36 30.73
C ASP A 67 22.78 28.84 30.61
N GLY A 68 21.50 29.03 30.26
CA GLY A 68 20.92 30.36 30.02
C GLY A 68 20.62 31.12 31.31
N PRO A 69 20.54 32.47 31.24
CA PRO A 69 20.17 33.31 32.37
C PRO A 69 18.72 33.05 32.83
N PRO A 70 18.39 33.33 34.10
CA PRO A 70 17.02 33.18 34.58
C PRO A 70 16.06 34.15 33.87
N PRO A 71 14.78 33.76 33.70
CA PRO A 71 13.77 34.63 33.12
C PRO A 71 13.55 35.89 33.97
N GLN A 72 13.00 36.93 33.35
CA GLN A 72 12.53 38.10 34.09
C GLN A 72 11.35 37.72 35.00
N PRO A 73 11.15 38.41 36.14
CA PRO A 73 9.99 38.16 37.01
C PRO A 73 8.67 38.19 36.23
N GLY A 74 7.87 37.12 36.35
CA GLY A 74 6.60 36.96 35.63
C GLY A 74 6.72 36.57 34.15
N ARG A 75 7.92 36.19 33.68
CA ARG A 75 8.18 35.70 32.33
C ARG A 75 8.70 34.25 32.35
N VAL A 76 8.67 33.62 31.18
CA VAL A 76 9.23 32.28 30.95
C VAL A 76 10.34 32.41 29.92
N ALA A 77 11.49 31.80 30.19
CA ALA A 77 12.61 31.82 29.28
C ALA A 77 12.28 31.00 28.02
N ALA A 78 12.49 31.57 26.84
CA ALA A 78 12.26 30.88 25.58
C ALA A 78 13.14 31.46 24.47
N LEU A 79 13.72 30.59 23.64
CA LEU A 79 14.48 31.03 22.48
C LEU A 79 13.57 31.08 21.25
N LYS A 80 13.19 32.30 20.85
CA LYS A 80 12.34 32.54 19.67
C LYS A 80 13.08 33.45 18.69
N LEU A 81 13.49 32.91 17.55
CA LEU A 81 14.27 33.61 16.53
C LEU A 81 13.51 33.70 15.20
N ASN A 82 13.61 34.83 14.51
CA ASN A 82 13.05 35.01 13.17
C ASN A 82 14.00 35.78 12.25
N GLY A 83 14.35 35.19 11.10
CA GLY A 83 15.24 35.86 10.12
C GLY A 83 16.70 35.96 10.56
N VAL A 84 17.17 35.03 11.41
CA VAL A 84 18.51 35.09 12.03
C VAL A 84 19.51 34.19 11.29
N HIS A 85 20.72 34.70 11.08
CA HIS A 85 21.86 33.93 10.57
C HIS A 85 22.63 33.33 11.75
N ILE A 86 22.67 32.00 11.86
CA ILE A 86 23.41 31.30 12.91
C ILE A 86 24.78 30.90 12.33
N THR A 87 25.82 31.52 12.89
CA THR A 87 27.22 31.34 12.43
C THR A 87 27.96 30.28 13.24
N GLY A 88 28.71 29.42 12.57
CA GLY A 88 29.31 28.20 13.15
C GLY A 88 28.32 27.05 13.40
N ALA A 89 28.84 25.92 13.92
CA ALA A 89 28.04 24.73 14.21
C ALA A 89 27.29 24.87 15.54
N LEU A 90 25.97 24.68 15.52
CA LEU A 90 25.15 24.64 16.73
C LEU A 90 25.19 23.24 17.32
N ASN A 91 26.00 23.07 18.36
CA ASN A 91 26.16 21.81 19.08
C ASN A 91 25.42 21.84 20.41
N LEU A 92 24.41 20.98 20.53
CA LEU A 92 23.61 20.73 21.73
C LEU A 92 23.65 19.25 22.14
N ALA A 93 24.65 18.50 21.66
CA ALA A 93 24.80 17.08 21.90
C ALA A 93 24.77 16.73 23.40
N GLY A 94 23.98 15.73 23.77
CA GLY A 94 23.83 15.27 25.16
C GLY A 94 23.18 16.27 26.13
N GLY A 95 22.79 17.45 25.67
CA GLY A 95 22.19 18.48 26.50
C GLY A 95 20.70 18.24 26.80
N THR A 96 20.23 18.80 27.92
CA THR A 96 18.80 18.89 28.24
C THR A 96 18.36 20.33 28.05
N ILE A 97 17.47 20.58 27.08
CA ILE A 97 16.97 21.89 26.72
C ILE A 97 15.55 22.02 27.24
N GLU A 98 15.42 22.64 28.41
CA GLU A 98 14.13 22.95 29.04
C GLU A 98 13.39 24.10 28.33
N PRO A 99 14.05 25.22 27.96
CA PRO A 99 13.37 26.35 27.34
C PRO A 99 12.71 25.97 26.02
N PHE A 100 11.56 26.58 25.73
CA PHE A 100 10.90 26.42 24.44
C PHE A 100 11.77 27.00 23.30
N VAL A 101 12.01 26.22 22.24
CA VAL A 101 12.84 26.61 21.10
C VAL A 101 12.02 26.72 19.83
N GLU A 102 12.00 27.92 19.25
CA GLU A 102 11.39 28.21 17.96
C GLU A 102 12.32 29.06 17.09
N MET A 103 12.64 28.55 15.91
CA MET A 103 13.40 29.28 14.90
C MET A 103 12.59 29.33 13.61
N ARG A 104 12.31 30.53 13.14
CA ARG A 104 11.53 30.78 11.92
C ARG A 104 12.41 31.47 10.90
N ASN A 105 12.37 31.00 9.66
CA ASN A 105 13.12 31.62 8.56
C ASN A 105 14.59 31.90 8.93
N CYS A 106 15.25 30.98 9.63
CA CYS A 106 16.64 31.14 10.04
C CYS A 106 17.56 30.42 9.05
N ARG A 107 18.79 30.92 8.90
CA ARG A 107 19.82 30.33 8.06
C ARG A 107 20.96 29.84 8.94
N PHE A 108 21.35 28.59 8.80
CA PHE A 108 22.50 28.02 9.49
C PHE A 108 23.70 27.96 8.54
N GLU A 109 24.85 28.44 9.00
CA GLU A 109 26.11 28.36 8.24
C GLU A 109 26.65 26.93 8.20
N GLN A 110 26.53 26.19 9.31
CA GLN A 110 27.04 24.83 9.48
C GLN A 110 25.94 23.89 10.02
N GLU A 111 26.30 22.63 10.28
CA GLU A 111 25.36 21.61 10.71
C GLU A 111 24.78 21.85 12.11
N LEU A 112 23.54 21.37 12.30
CA LEU A 112 22.83 21.35 13.57
C LEU A 112 23.04 19.98 14.25
N GLN A 113 23.77 19.97 15.37
CA GLN A 113 24.15 18.76 16.09
C GLN A 113 23.33 18.62 17.37
N LEU A 114 22.40 17.67 17.37
CA LEU A 114 21.46 17.30 18.44
C LEU A 114 21.55 15.81 18.86
N PRO A 115 22.66 15.08 18.71
CA PRO A 115 22.67 13.68 19.11
C PRO A 115 22.50 13.55 20.63
N GLU A 116 21.65 12.62 21.07
CA GLU A 116 21.38 12.33 22.49
C GLU A 116 20.85 13.52 23.33
N SER A 117 20.41 14.61 22.68
CA SER A 117 19.83 15.74 23.37
C SER A 117 18.36 15.50 23.75
N LYS A 118 17.87 16.20 24.77
CA LYS A 118 16.47 16.18 25.21
C LYS A 118 15.84 17.56 25.04
N PHE A 119 14.64 17.63 24.48
CA PHE A 119 13.87 18.86 24.32
C PHE A 119 12.46 18.71 24.86
N SER A 120 11.88 19.80 25.37
CA SER A 120 10.42 19.88 25.56
C SER A 120 9.71 19.91 24.20
N THR A 121 10.03 20.86 23.32
CA THR A 121 9.56 20.92 21.93
C THR A 121 10.60 21.67 21.10
N LEU A 122 10.87 21.18 19.88
CA LEU A 122 11.79 21.83 18.95
C LEU A 122 11.06 22.21 17.66
N ARG A 123 11.04 23.51 17.35
CA ARG A 123 10.36 24.03 16.17
C ARG A 123 11.29 24.82 15.26
N LEU A 124 11.58 24.25 14.09
CA LEU A 124 12.27 24.91 12.98
C LEU A 124 11.27 25.07 11.82
N VAL A 125 10.94 26.29 11.45
CA VAL A 125 9.94 26.57 10.41
C VAL A 125 10.57 27.40 9.30
N GLY A 126 10.59 26.87 8.08
CA GLY A 126 11.15 27.59 6.94
C GLY A 126 12.64 27.86 7.07
N CYS A 127 13.39 27.05 7.83
CA CYS A 127 14.83 27.27 8.04
C CYS A 127 15.65 26.59 6.93
N ALA A 128 16.81 27.18 6.60
CA ALA A 128 17.82 26.57 5.75
C ALA A 128 18.93 26.00 6.62
N VAL A 129 19.09 24.68 6.61
CA VAL A 129 20.06 23.97 7.46
C VAL A 129 20.93 23.06 6.60
N PRO A 130 22.27 23.18 6.62
CA PRO A 130 23.13 22.29 5.84
C PRO A 130 22.91 20.81 6.16
N ARG A 131 22.80 20.46 7.45
CA ARG A 131 22.59 19.08 7.91
C ARG A 131 21.97 19.08 9.30
N ILE A 132 21.09 18.12 9.57
CA ILE A 132 20.52 17.88 10.91
C ILE A 132 20.97 16.51 11.39
N GLU A 133 21.77 16.47 12.44
CA GLU A 133 22.19 15.26 13.15
C GLU A 133 21.46 15.17 14.48
N ALA A 134 20.42 14.35 14.56
CA ALA A 134 19.55 14.20 15.72
C ALA A 134 19.37 12.72 16.08
N ALA A 135 20.45 11.93 15.97
CA ALA A 135 20.43 10.54 16.41
C ALA A 135 20.18 10.43 17.92
N ARG A 136 19.23 9.58 18.33
CA ARG A 136 18.79 9.42 19.72
C ARG A 136 18.28 10.73 20.37
N LEU A 137 17.81 11.68 19.56
CA LEU A 137 17.09 12.85 20.06
C LEU A 137 15.83 12.40 20.79
N HIS A 138 15.55 12.98 21.96
CA HIS A 138 14.30 12.79 22.68
C HIS A 138 13.54 14.12 22.75
N THR A 139 12.27 14.13 22.35
CA THR A 139 11.37 15.27 22.57
C THR A 139 10.18 14.83 23.41
N GLU A 140 9.83 15.57 24.46
CA GLU A 140 8.62 15.29 25.25
C GLU A 140 7.36 15.62 24.45
N GLY A 141 7.41 16.73 23.71
CA GLY A 141 6.40 17.17 22.75
C GLY A 141 6.88 16.97 21.31
N ASP A 142 6.57 17.94 20.47
CA ASP A 142 6.70 17.80 19.03
C ASP A 142 8.12 18.10 18.51
N LEU A 143 8.44 17.53 17.34
CA LEU A 143 9.53 17.98 16.48
C LEU A 143 8.96 18.52 15.16
N HIS A 144 9.08 19.84 14.97
CA HIS A 144 8.55 20.53 13.79
C HIS A 144 9.70 20.98 12.89
N LEU A 145 9.72 20.49 11.65
CA LEU A 145 10.63 20.92 10.58
C LEU A 145 9.89 21.42 9.30
N PRO A 146 8.68 22.00 9.36
CA PRO A 146 7.92 22.28 8.15
C PRO A 146 8.59 23.38 7.31
N ARG A 147 8.50 23.23 5.98
CA ARG A 147 9.07 24.14 4.97
C ARG A 147 10.58 24.36 5.08
N CYS A 148 11.29 23.56 5.89
CA CYS A 148 12.74 23.66 5.97
C CYS A 148 13.39 23.13 4.68
N VAL A 149 14.61 23.59 4.43
CA VAL A 149 15.46 23.07 3.35
C VAL A 149 16.73 22.51 3.96
N VAL A 150 16.98 21.22 3.74
CA VAL A 150 18.14 20.50 4.27
C VAL A 150 19.00 19.94 3.16
N GLU A 151 20.25 20.39 3.06
CA GLU A 151 21.13 20.12 1.91
C GLU A 151 21.84 18.75 1.98
N HIS A 152 22.14 18.26 3.17
CA HIS A 152 22.98 17.07 3.38
C HIS A 152 22.32 16.03 4.29
N GLY A 153 21.00 15.89 4.13
CA GLY A 153 20.18 14.90 4.79
C GLY A 153 19.90 15.17 6.27
N ILE A 154 18.94 14.40 6.80
CA ILE A 154 18.50 14.42 8.19
C ILE A 154 18.75 13.04 8.80
N ARG A 155 19.34 13.00 10.00
CA ARG A 155 19.50 11.77 10.76
C ARG A 155 18.69 11.84 12.05
N LEU A 156 17.76 10.90 12.20
CA LEU A 156 16.86 10.70 13.34
C LEU A 156 16.92 9.24 13.82
N THR A 157 18.06 8.59 13.64
CA THR A 157 18.26 7.18 14.04
C THR A 157 18.00 7.02 15.53
N ASP A 158 17.13 6.08 15.91
CA ASP A 158 16.72 5.80 17.28
C ASP A 158 16.16 7.02 18.05
N ALA A 159 15.68 8.05 17.34
CA ALA A 159 15.04 9.20 17.98
C ALA A 159 13.66 8.83 18.55
N GLN A 160 13.25 9.55 19.59
CA GLN A 160 11.97 9.39 20.28
C GLN A 160 11.25 10.73 20.31
N ILE A 161 10.11 10.81 19.62
CA ILE A 161 9.27 12.00 19.55
C ILE A 161 8.01 11.71 20.36
N GLY A 162 7.79 12.46 21.44
CA GLY A 162 6.72 12.19 22.41
C GLY A 162 5.32 12.37 21.82
N THR A 163 5.14 13.35 20.95
CA THR A 163 3.87 13.63 20.25
C THR A 163 4.05 13.54 18.74
N ASP A 164 4.01 14.66 18.00
CA ASP A 164 3.99 14.66 16.54
C ASP A 164 5.36 14.97 15.91
N LEU A 165 5.68 14.27 14.81
CA LEU A 165 6.79 14.62 13.93
C LEU A 165 6.24 15.28 12.66
N LEU A 166 6.43 16.59 12.54
CA LEU A 166 5.90 17.40 11.45
C LEU A 166 6.99 17.82 10.47
N LEU A 167 6.98 17.24 9.28
CA LEU A 167 7.92 17.47 8.17
C LEU A 167 7.24 18.12 6.96
N ASN A 168 6.04 18.67 7.10
CA ASN A 168 5.24 19.15 5.98
C ASN A 168 5.99 20.17 5.09
N GLN A 169 5.97 19.96 3.77
CA GLN A 169 6.66 20.79 2.77
C GLN A 169 8.18 20.89 2.96
N LEU A 170 8.80 19.96 3.70
CA LEU A 170 10.25 19.86 3.81
C LEU A 170 10.87 19.52 2.46
N VAL A 171 11.96 20.21 2.12
CA VAL A 171 12.86 19.82 1.02
C VAL A 171 14.13 19.26 1.61
N VAL A 172 14.46 18.01 1.31
CA VAL A 172 15.66 17.34 1.83
C VAL A 172 16.44 16.69 0.71
N ARG A 173 17.72 17.08 0.60
CA ARG A 173 18.66 16.52 -0.36
C ARG A 173 19.51 15.41 0.27
N ARG A 174 20.11 14.59 -0.59
CA ARG A 174 20.86 13.40 -0.20
C ARG A 174 22.16 13.75 0.54
N ASP A 175 22.47 12.94 1.56
CA ASP A 175 23.79 12.87 2.18
C ASP A 175 24.83 12.23 1.23
N ARG A 176 26.08 12.16 1.70
CA ARG A 176 27.19 11.51 0.96
C ARG A 176 26.97 10.01 0.70
N ARG A 177 26.00 9.37 1.38
CA ARG A 177 25.65 7.95 1.23
C ARG A 177 24.37 7.76 0.39
N GLY A 178 23.83 8.83 -0.20
CA GLY A 178 22.63 8.78 -1.03
C GLY A 178 21.31 8.73 -0.25
N ARG A 179 21.31 9.06 1.04
CA ARG A 179 20.11 9.04 1.90
C ARG A 179 19.62 10.45 2.19
N SER A 180 18.32 10.68 2.11
CA SER A 180 17.70 11.96 2.44
C SER A 180 17.36 12.04 3.94
N ILE A 181 16.62 11.06 4.44
CA ILE A 181 16.21 10.95 5.85
C ILE A 181 16.56 9.56 6.35
N THR A 182 17.35 9.47 7.41
CA THR A 182 17.66 8.22 8.10
C THR A 182 16.98 8.21 9.47
N ALA A 183 15.83 7.55 9.57
CA ALA A 183 14.99 7.45 10.75
C ALA A 183 14.77 5.97 11.16
N ASP A 184 15.81 5.17 11.04
CA ASP A 184 15.80 3.78 11.48
C ASP A 184 15.64 3.73 13.02
N GLY A 185 14.72 2.91 13.51
CA GLY A 185 14.40 2.80 14.95
C GLY A 185 13.62 3.98 15.53
N LEU A 186 13.18 4.95 14.70
CA LEU A 186 12.40 6.11 15.14
C LEU A 186 11.09 5.66 15.84
N THR A 187 10.79 6.28 16.98
CA THR A 187 9.47 6.16 17.63
C THR A 187 8.79 7.52 17.67
N VAL A 188 7.56 7.60 17.18
CA VAL A 188 6.69 8.79 17.23
C VAL A 188 5.44 8.43 18.03
N GLY A 189 5.14 9.20 19.08
CA GLY A 189 4.04 8.92 19.98
C GLY A 189 2.68 9.09 19.33
N GLN A 190 2.53 10.04 18.41
CA GLN A 190 1.29 10.31 17.68
C GLN A 190 1.49 10.23 16.15
N ASP A 191 1.31 11.33 15.41
CA ASP A 191 1.36 11.33 13.95
C ASP A 191 2.76 11.68 13.40
N LEU A 192 3.15 10.98 12.32
CA LEU A 192 4.26 11.39 11.47
C LEU A 192 3.67 12.00 10.20
N GLN A 193 3.70 13.33 10.13
CA GLN A 193 3.18 14.09 9.00
C GLN A 193 4.33 14.56 8.11
N ALA A 194 4.44 14.00 6.93
CA ALA A 194 5.42 14.36 5.92
C ALA A 194 4.68 14.67 4.60
N GLU A 195 3.68 15.56 4.67
CA GLU A 195 2.87 15.93 3.52
C GLU A 195 3.60 16.90 2.59
N MET A 196 3.47 16.70 1.28
CA MET A 196 4.08 17.51 0.23
C MET A 196 5.60 17.68 0.38
N ILE A 197 6.30 16.69 0.95
CA ILE A 197 7.76 16.75 1.05
C ILE A 197 8.42 16.48 -0.29
N GLU A 198 9.59 17.07 -0.51
CA GLU A 198 10.48 16.72 -1.60
C GLU A 198 11.75 16.08 -1.04
N SER A 199 11.87 14.76 -1.22
CA SER A 199 13.00 13.99 -0.71
C SER A 199 13.83 13.47 -1.86
N TYR A 200 15.10 13.89 -1.93
CA TYR A 200 16.07 13.42 -2.93
C TYR A 200 17.04 12.44 -2.27
N GLY A 201 16.97 11.16 -2.63
CA GLY A 201 17.72 10.06 -2.01
C GLY A 201 16.80 9.06 -1.30
N GLU A 202 17.40 8.04 -0.67
CA GLU A 202 16.66 7.04 0.11
C GLU A 202 16.16 7.64 1.43
N MET A 203 14.86 7.56 1.67
CA MET A 203 14.23 7.76 2.98
C MET A 203 14.09 6.41 3.68
N SER A 204 14.82 6.23 4.80
CA SER A 204 14.83 4.99 5.58
C SER A 204 14.07 5.17 6.89
N LEU A 205 13.12 4.26 7.13
CA LEU A 205 12.25 4.17 8.32
C LEU A 205 12.24 2.72 8.84
N ARG A 206 13.41 2.07 8.85
CA ARG A 206 13.52 0.65 9.23
C ARG A 206 13.14 0.47 10.69
N GLY A 207 12.17 -0.40 10.96
CA GLY A 207 11.73 -0.70 12.32
C GLY A 207 11.11 0.50 13.05
N ALA A 208 10.72 1.56 12.32
CA ALA A 208 10.10 2.73 12.91
C ALA A 208 8.69 2.41 13.42
N LYS A 209 8.27 3.12 14.47
CA LYS A 209 6.95 2.97 15.10
C LYS A 209 6.25 4.32 15.14
N VAL A 210 5.02 4.37 14.62
CA VAL A 210 4.19 5.57 14.61
C VAL A 210 2.88 5.26 15.36
N GLY A 211 2.64 5.98 16.45
CA GLY A 211 1.56 5.72 17.38
C GLY A 211 0.16 6.06 16.88
N VAL A 212 0.04 6.81 15.78
CA VAL A 212 -1.24 7.10 15.13
C VAL A 212 -1.13 6.86 13.62
N SER A 213 -0.86 7.87 12.79
CA SER A 213 -0.83 7.73 11.32
C SER A 213 0.48 8.22 10.72
N LEU A 214 0.86 7.64 9.58
CA LEU A 214 1.96 8.12 8.75
C LEU A 214 1.39 8.73 7.47
N SER A 215 1.53 10.04 7.29
CA SER A 215 1.04 10.76 6.12
C SER A 215 2.18 11.21 5.19
N LEU A 216 2.17 10.76 3.95
CA LEU A 216 3.06 11.19 2.85
C LEU A 216 2.23 11.78 1.70
N ARG A 217 1.12 12.45 2.02
CA ARG A 217 0.17 12.94 1.02
C ARG A 217 0.82 13.98 0.11
N GLY A 218 0.71 13.80 -1.19
CA GLY A 218 1.30 14.70 -2.19
C GLY A 218 2.82 14.77 -2.20
N SER A 219 3.50 13.86 -1.50
CA SER A 219 4.96 13.90 -1.37
C SER A 219 5.65 13.33 -2.61
N GLN A 220 6.83 13.85 -2.89
CA GLN A 220 7.70 13.43 -3.99
C GLN A 220 8.97 12.81 -3.43
N LEU A 221 9.10 11.50 -3.56
CA LEU A 221 10.28 10.74 -3.15
C LEU A 221 11.08 10.37 -4.38
N ARG A 222 12.29 10.92 -4.54
CA ARG A 222 13.12 10.79 -5.75
C ARG A 222 14.45 10.13 -5.45
N ASN A 223 14.61 8.89 -5.89
CA ASN A 223 15.89 8.18 -5.90
C ASN A 223 16.03 7.30 -7.16
N PRO A 224 16.03 7.89 -8.37
CA PRO A 224 16.01 7.13 -9.63
C PRO A 224 17.19 6.16 -9.79
N TYR A 225 18.38 6.59 -9.36
CA TYR A 225 19.61 5.80 -9.48
C TYR A 225 19.85 4.86 -8.31
N GLY A 226 19.09 4.99 -7.22
CA GLY A 226 19.20 4.13 -6.06
C GLY A 226 18.29 2.92 -6.17
N ARG A 227 18.50 1.93 -5.30
CA ARG A 227 17.59 0.76 -5.28
C ARG A 227 16.20 1.12 -4.76
N ARG A 228 16.11 2.09 -3.84
CA ARG A 228 14.86 2.46 -3.16
C ARG A 228 14.80 3.95 -2.87
N ALA A 229 13.63 4.53 -3.09
CA ALA A 229 13.29 5.85 -2.57
C ALA A 229 12.72 5.77 -1.15
N LEU A 230 11.95 4.71 -0.84
CA LEU A 230 11.41 4.46 0.50
C LEU A 230 11.81 3.07 1.00
N ASN A 231 12.48 3.02 2.15
CA ASN A 231 12.97 1.80 2.77
C ASN A 231 12.46 1.69 4.21
N ALA A 232 11.30 1.07 4.41
CA ALA A 232 10.64 0.96 5.70
C ALA A 232 10.20 -0.49 6.03
N PRO A 233 11.13 -1.46 6.04
CA PRO A 233 10.80 -2.79 6.55
C PRO A 233 10.52 -2.74 8.05
N GLN A 234 9.61 -3.59 8.51
CA GLN A 234 9.17 -3.69 9.91
C GLN A 234 8.60 -2.38 10.46
N LEU A 235 8.04 -1.53 9.59
CA LEU A 235 7.33 -0.32 9.97
C LEU A 235 6.01 -0.70 10.66
N THR A 236 5.76 -0.13 11.83
CA THR A 236 4.48 -0.27 12.54
C THR A 236 3.77 1.08 12.56
N VAL A 237 2.52 1.09 12.12
CA VAL A 237 1.62 2.26 12.18
C VAL A 237 0.30 1.82 12.82
N GLU A 238 -0.09 2.48 13.92
CA GLU A 238 -1.30 2.13 14.67
C GLU A 238 -2.60 2.41 13.93
N ARG A 239 -2.58 3.27 12.91
CA ARG A 239 -3.73 3.50 12.04
C ARG A 239 -3.32 3.30 10.59
N THR A 240 -3.29 4.40 9.83
CA THR A 240 -3.24 4.35 8.38
C THR A 240 -1.93 4.93 7.86
N LEU A 241 -1.35 4.24 6.87
CA LEU A 241 -0.31 4.77 6.00
C LEU A 241 -0.96 5.42 4.78
N TYR A 242 -0.82 6.75 4.66
CA TYR A 242 -1.33 7.50 3.52
C TYR A 242 -0.22 7.80 2.51
N LEU A 243 -0.23 7.11 1.37
CA LEU A 243 0.57 7.43 0.18
C LEU A 243 -0.36 7.98 -0.92
N THR A 244 -1.16 9.00 -0.59
CA THR A 244 -2.24 9.50 -1.46
C THR A 244 -1.96 10.91 -2.00
N ALA A 245 -2.84 11.42 -2.85
CA ALA A 245 -2.76 12.81 -3.28
C ALA A 245 -3.17 13.80 -2.17
N ALA A 246 -2.59 15.00 -2.21
CA ALA A 246 -2.96 16.14 -1.37
C ALA A 246 -3.66 17.22 -2.20
N GLY A 247 -4.68 17.86 -1.62
CA GLY A 247 -5.27 19.07 -2.19
C GLY A 247 -4.38 20.27 -1.92
N VAL A 248 -3.85 20.89 -2.97
CA VAL A 248 -3.11 22.16 -2.89
C VAL A 248 -4.13 23.30 -3.01
N SER A 249 -4.56 23.81 -1.87
CA SER A 249 -5.32 25.07 -1.83
C SER A 249 -4.36 26.22 -2.12
N GLY A 250 -4.72 27.11 -3.06
CA GLY A 250 -3.93 28.29 -3.41
C GLY A 250 -3.89 29.38 -2.34
N SER A 251 -4.42 29.13 -1.14
CA SER A 251 -4.41 30.07 -0.02
C SER A 251 -3.28 29.72 0.96
N PRO A 252 -2.30 30.61 1.20
CA PRO A 252 -1.40 30.46 2.33
C PRO A 252 -2.26 30.57 3.60
N PHE A 253 -2.08 29.65 4.55
CA PHE A 253 -2.81 29.55 5.83
C PHE A 253 -4.23 28.94 5.75
N SER A 254 -4.29 27.62 5.82
CA SER A 254 -5.36 26.94 6.59
C SER A 254 -4.68 25.98 7.57
N SER A 255 -4.33 26.52 8.73
CA SER A 255 -4.03 25.75 9.92
C SER A 255 -5.34 25.37 10.59
N GLY A 256 -5.52 24.08 10.90
CA GLY A 256 -6.44 23.63 11.94
C GLY A 256 -7.90 23.54 11.54
N ALA A 257 -8.29 22.42 10.94
CA ALA A 257 -9.58 21.79 11.22
C ALA A 257 -9.56 20.36 10.67
N THR A 258 -9.42 19.37 11.57
CA THR A 258 -9.93 18.03 11.29
C THR A 258 -11.47 18.15 11.26
N PRO A 259 -12.16 17.86 10.14
CA PRO A 259 -13.62 17.93 10.12
C PRO A 259 -14.20 16.92 11.14
N PRO A 260 -15.25 17.28 11.92
CA PRO A 260 -15.85 16.39 12.92
C PRO A 260 -16.54 15.16 12.35
N TYR A 261 -16.69 15.06 11.02
CA TYR A 261 -17.36 13.96 10.33
C TYR A 261 -16.66 13.64 9.02
N GLY A 262 -15.77 12.65 9.03
CA GLY A 262 -15.29 11.95 7.83
C GLY A 262 -14.47 12.78 6.82
N THR A 263 -13.48 12.13 6.21
CA THR A 263 -12.81 12.66 5.02
C THR A 263 -13.81 12.74 3.88
N SER A 264 -14.27 13.95 3.53
CA SER A 264 -14.85 14.17 2.21
C SER A 264 -13.70 14.12 1.19
N ASN A 265 -13.59 13.01 0.47
CA ASN A 265 -12.61 12.80 -0.61
C ASN A 265 -12.95 13.60 -1.90
N THR A 266 -13.84 14.59 -1.81
CA THR A 266 -14.21 15.43 -2.94
C THR A 266 -13.51 16.78 -2.78
N PRO A 267 -12.39 17.01 -3.48
CA PRO A 267 -11.76 18.33 -3.49
C PRO A 267 -12.79 19.36 -3.96
N THR A 268 -12.86 20.50 -3.25
CA THR A 268 -13.61 21.67 -3.70
C THR A 268 -13.21 21.97 -5.16
N ARG A 269 -14.19 22.26 -6.01
CA ARG A 269 -13.96 22.47 -7.45
C ARG A 269 -12.92 23.59 -7.64
N GLY A 270 -11.74 23.25 -8.17
CA GLY A 270 -10.64 24.20 -8.40
C GLY A 270 -9.38 23.99 -7.56
N THR A 271 -9.36 23.08 -6.58
CA THR A 271 -8.14 22.75 -5.83
C THR A 271 -7.15 22.00 -6.74
N ARG A 272 -5.92 22.52 -6.90
CA ARG A 272 -4.87 21.81 -7.65
C ARG A 272 -4.49 20.58 -6.83
N ILE A 273 -4.52 19.39 -7.42
CA ILE A 273 -4.15 18.17 -6.70
C ILE A 273 -2.67 17.89 -6.95
N GLN A 274 -1.90 17.71 -5.88
CA GLN A 274 -0.53 17.19 -5.97
C GLN A 274 -0.56 15.71 -5.57
N ARG A 275 -0.15 14.84 -6.49
CA ARG A 275 -0.13 13.39 -6.26
C ARG A 275 1.10 12.99 -5.46
N PHE A 276 0.98 11.87 -4.75
CA PHE A 276 2.16 11.19 -4.24
C PHE A 276 2.92 10.56 -5.42
N GLU A 277 4.18 10.92 -5.59
CA GLU A 277 5.06 10.36 -6.61
C GLU A 277 6.30 9.75 -5.96
N CYS A 278 6.59 8.50 -6.31
CA CYS A 278 7.77 7.79 -5.83
C CYS A 278 8.56 7.29 -7.03
N GLU A 279 9.75 7.87 -7.23
CA GLU A 279 10.71 7.51 -8.27
C GLU A 279 11.84 6.69 -7.64
N GLY A 280 11.80 5.37 -7.83
CA GLY A 280 12.65 4.40 -7.13
C GLY A 280 11.81 3.30 -6.45
N GLY A 281 12.48 2.24 -5.98
CA GLY A 281 11.81 1.14 -5.28
C GLY A 281 11.22 1.55 -3.92
N VAL A 282 10.21 0.81 -3.45
CA VAL A 282 9.58 0.97 -2.14
C VAL A 282 9.58 -0.36 -1.41
N ARG A 283 10.04 -0.38 -0.17
CA ARG A 283 9.97 -1.57 0.70
C ARG A 283 9.18 -1.27 1.96
N LEU A 284 8.12 -2.04 2.18
CA LEU A 284 7.26 -2.07 3.36
C LEU A 284 7.18 -3.47 3.99
N ASP A 285 8.17 -4.33 3.68
CA ASP A 285 8.21 -5.73 4.11
C ASP A 285 8.04 -5.88 5.63
N ASP A 286 7.26 -6.87 6.07
CA ASP A 286 6.98 -7.16 7.49
C ASP A 286 6.30 -6.00 8.24
N GLY A 287 5.74 -5.02 7.53
CA GLY A 287 5.02 -3.90 8.12
C GLY A 287 3.67 -4.29 8.72
N ARG A 288 3.26 -3.58 9.77
CA ARG A 288 1.98 -3.76 10.47
C ARG A 288 1.21 -2.44 10.47
N PHE A 289 -0.02 -2.48 9.97
CA PHE A 289 -0.88 -1.31 9.84
C PHE A 289 -2.26 -1.68 10.38
N ASN A 290 -2.66 -1.15 11.53
CA ASN A 290 -3.88 -1.64 12.20
C ASN A 290 -5.19 -1.08 11.62
N ASP A 291 -5.13 -0.13 10.69
CA ASP A 291 -6.31 0.40 9.98
C ASP A 291 -6.18 0.13 8.47
N ALA A 292 -5.34 0.90 7.76
CA ALA A 292 -5.21 0.73 6.32
C ALA A 292 -3.83 1.10 5.74
N ILE A 293 -3.56 0.60 4.52
CA ILE A 293 -2.56 1.15 3.60
C ILE A 293 -3.30 1.78 2.42
N ASP A 294 -3.21 3.10 2.30
CA ASP A 294 -3.89 3.86 1.26
C ASP A 294 -2.92 4.33 0.16
N LEU A 295 -3.07 3.76 -1.03
CA LEU A 295 -2.28 4.09 -2.23
C LEU A 295 -3.13 4.82 -3.28
N ASP A 296 -4.24 5.46 -2.89
CA ASP A 296 -5.10 6.16 -3.84
C ASP A 296 -4.37 7.28 -4.59
N GLN A 297 -4.45 7.22 -5.93
CA GLN A 297 -3.76 8.12 -6.85
C GLN A 297 -2.22 8.15 -6.70
N ALA A 298 -1.62 7.20 -6.00
CA ALA A 298 -0.18 7.04 -5.90
C ALA A 298 0.44 6.74 -7.28
N ARG A 299 1.59 7.33 -7.58
CA ARG A 299 2.35 7.05 -8.79
C ARG A 299 3.73 6.50 -8.44
N PHE A 300 3.97 5.25 -8.87
CA PHE A 300 5.26 4.58 -8.68
C PHE A 300 6.00 4.51 -10.03
N ILE A 301 7.14 5.18 -10.11
CA ILE A 301 8.04 5.19 -11.25
C ILE A 301 9.27 4.36 -10.85
N MET A 302 9.42 3.19 -11.46
CA MET A 302 10.45 2.22 -11.09
C MET A 302 11.23 1.78 -12.33
N GLU A 303 12.48 1.38 -12.15
CA GLU A 303 13.24 0.62 -13.16
C GLU A 303 12.98 -0.89 -13.01
N ASN A 304 13.41 -1.69 -13.98
CA ASN A 304 13.08 -3.13 -14.05
C ASN A 304 13.61 -3.97 -12.86
N ASP A 305 14.68 -3.51 -12.21
CA ASP A 305 15.30 -4.14 -11.03
C ASP A 305 14.73 -3.63 -9.69
N GLN A 306 13.88 -2.60 -9.74
CA GLN A 306 13.22 -2.01 -8.58
C GLN A 306 11.85 -2.65 -8.33
N GLU A 307 11.38 -2.53 -7.09
CA GLU A 307 10.15 -3.19 -6.64
C GLU A 307 9.36 -2.33 -5.65
N LEU A 308 8.03 -2.43 -5.71
CA LEU A 308 7.10 -2.07 -4.66
C LEU A 308 6.81 -3.35 -3.85
N SER A 309 7.50 -3.50 -2.74
CA SER A 309 7.44 -4.70 -1.90
C SER A 309 6.60 -4.47 -0.65
N LEU A 310 5.54 -5.25 -0.52
CA LEU A 310 4.59 -5.33 0.60
C LEU A 310 4.64 -6.75 1.18
N ARG A 311 5.81 -7.39 1.20
CA ARG A 311 5.96 -8.79 1.59
C ARG A 311 5.60 -8.98 3.06
N ARG A 312 4.76 -9.98 3.38
CA ARG A 312 4.33 -10.29 4.76
C ARG A 312 3.73 -9.10 5.53
N VAL A 313 3.22 -8.11 4.82
CA VAL A 313 2.47 -7.00 5.41
C VAL A 313 1.18 -7.53 6.01
N GLN A 314 0.79 -6.96 7.16
CA GLN A 314 -0.48 -7.24 7.82
C GLN A 314 -1.27 -5.94 7.93
N THR A 315 -2.46 -5.92 7.33
CA THR A 315 -3.37 -4.76 7.43
C THR A 315 -4.83 -5.16 7.24
N PRO A 316 -5.79 -4.57 7.96
CA PRO A 316 -7.20 -4.79 7.68
C PRO A 316 -7.59 -4.33 6.28
N GLU A 317 -7.11 -3.19 5.80
CA GLU A 317 -7.52 -2.68 4.49
C GLU A 317 -6.34 -2.26 3.61
N LEU A 318 -6.25 -2.82 2.40
CA LEU A 318 -5.31 -2.38 1.37
C LEU A 318 -6.06 -1.70 0.23
N ARG A 319 -5.84 -0.40 0.05
CA ARG A 319 -6.38 0.37 -1.09
C ARG A 319 -5.35 0.49 -2.19
N PHE A 320 -5.41 -0.41 -3.16
CA PHE A 320 -4.56 -0.41 -4.35
C PHE A 320 -5.24 0.34 -5.51
N LEU A 321 -5.31 1.66 -5.36
CA LEU A 321 -6.04 2.57 -6.27
C LEU A 321 -5.12 3.56 -7.02
N GLY A 322 -3.81 3.27 -7.03
CA GLY A 322 -2.80 4.08 -7.70
C GLY A 322 -2.81 3.96 -9.22
N GLU A 323 -1.90 4.70 -9.86
CA GLU A 323 -1.59 4.57 -11.28
C GLU A 323 -0.82 3.28 -11.55
N ARG A 324 -1.10 2.63 -12.69
CA ARG A 324 -0.43 1.39 -13.08
C ARG A 324 1.08 1.57 -13.17
N PRO A 325 1.88 0.81 -12.41
CA PRO A 325 3.33 0.77 -12.62
C PRO A 325 3.65 0.23 -14.03
N GLN A 326 4.42 0.99 -14.80
CA GLN A 326 4.83 0.59 -16.16
C GLN A 326 6.02 -0.36 -16.17
N ARG A 327 6.88 -0.25 -15.15
CA ARG A 327 8.14 -0.97 -14.97
C ARG A 327 8.29 -1.40 -13.51
N GLY A 328 9.28 -2.24 -13.23
CA GLY A 328 9.51 -2.81 -11.91
C GLY A 328 8.49 -3.90 -11.55
N ARG A 329 8.54 -4.35 -10.30
CA ARG A 329 7.67 -5.42 -9.79
C ARG A 329 6.87 -5.00 -8.56
N VAL A 330 5.66 -5.52 -8.43
CA VAL A 330 4.83 -5.42 -7.23
C VAL A 330 4.85 -6.77 -6.52
N ILE A 331 5.27 -6.80 -5.26
CA ILE A 331 5.41 -8.02 -4.47
C ILE A 331 4.48 -7.97 -3.28
N LEU A 332 3.51 -8.89 -3.25
CA LEU A 332 2.53 -9.09 -2.17
C LEU A 332 2.73 -10.44 -1.45
N SER A 333 3.89 -11.08 -1.64
CA SER A 333 4.13 -12.42 -1.15
C SER A 333 3.95 -12.53 0.37
N GLY A 334 3.10 -13.44 0.82
CA GLY A 334 2.80 -13.67 2.23
C GLY A 334 2.03 -12.55 2.93
N ALA A 335 1.57 -11.51 2.22
CA ALA A 335 0.78 -10.44 2.82
C ALA A 335 -0.60 -10.96 3.23
N ARG A 336 -1.14 -10.39 4.31
CA ARG A 336 -2.47 -10.71 4.86
C ARG A 336 -3.29 -9.44 4.93
N VAL A 337 -4.40 -9.44 4.20
CA VAL A 337 -5.32 -8.32 4.10
C VAL A 337 -6.73 -8.81 4.43
N VAL A 338 -7.56 -8.01 5.09
CA VAL A 338 -8.99 -8.38 5.23
C VAL A 338 -9.75 -7.87 3.99
N ASN A 339 -9.74 -6.55 3.78
CA ASN A 339 -10.39 -5.86 2.68
C ASN A 339 -9.38 -5.43 1.61
N LEU A 340 -9.48 -6.01 0.41
CA LEU A 340 -8.74 -5.56 -0.76
C LEU A 340 -9.61 -4.63 -1.61
N VAL A 341 -9.32 -3.33 -1.53
CA VAL A 341 -9.98 -2.29 -2.33
C VAL A 341 -9.09 -1.96 -3.52
N ASP A 342 -9.52 -2.30 -4.73
CA ASP A 342 -8.65 -2.19 -5.90
C ASP A 342 -9.39 -1.80 -7.18
N ARG A 343 -8.61 -1.45 -8.21
CA ARG A 343 -9.12 -1.09 -9.53
C ARG A 343 -8.43 -1.93 -10.59
N SER A 344 -9.18 -2.41 -11.58
CA SER A 344 -8.68 -3.27 -12.66
C SER A 344 -7.51 -2.67 -13.44
N VAL A 345 -7.48 -1.33 -13.58
CA VAL A 345 -6.41 -0.61 -14.29
C VAL A 345 -5.20 -0.27 -13.43
N SER A 346 -5.22 -0.51 -12.12
CA SER A 346 -4.11 -0.13 -11.22
C SER A 346 -3.02 -1.19 -11.14
N TRP A 347 -3.35 -2.46 -11.42
CA TRP A 347 -2.41 -3.58 -11.32
C TRP A 347 -1.38 -3.60 -12.46
N PRO A 348 -0.14 -4.07 -12.21
CA PRO A 348 0.91 -4.15 -13.22
C PRO A 348 0.64 -5.28 -14.24
N GLY A 349 1.47 -5.37 -15.28
CA GLY A 349 1.32 -6.37 -16.34
C GLY A 349 1.77 -7.79 -15.94
N PRO A 350 1.63 -8.77 -16.87
CA PRO A 350 2.13 -10.13 -16.69
C PRO A 350 3.62 -10.17 -16.32
N GLY A 351 3.97 -10.98 -15.31
CA GLY A 351 5.36 -11.15 -14.85
C GLY A 351 5.87 -10.03 -13.93
N GLN A 352 5.09 -8.96 -13.73
CA GLN A 352 5.44 -7.85 -12.83
C GLN A 352 4.76 -7.96 -11.46
N LEU A 353 3.91 -8.95 -11.23
CA LEU A 353 3.21 -9.17 -9.96
C LEU A 353 3.66 -10.49 -9.33
N ALA A 354 3.93 -10.47 -8.03
CA ALA A 354 4.20 -11.69 -7.25
C ALA A 354 3.25 -11.77 -6.06
N MET A 355 2.40 -12.79 -6.01
CA MET A 355 1.36 -12.94 -4.98
C MET A 355 1.41 -14.26 -4.20
N ALA A 356 2.54 -14.97 -4.23
CA ALA A 356 2.71 -16.24 -3.52
C ALA A 356 2.38 -16.11 -2.01
N GLY A 357 1.38 -16.86 -1.53
CA GLY A 357 0.90 -16.78 -0.15
C GLY A 357 0.17 -15.49 0.24
N PHE A 358 -0.24 -14.66 -0.73
CA PHE A 358 -1.09 -13.50 -0.49
C PHE A 358 -2.50 -13.95 -0.10
N ALA A 359 -2.99 -13.50 1.05
CA ALA A 359 -4.31 -13.82 1.57
C ALA A 359 -5.17 -12.56 1.70
N TYR A 360 -6.42 -12.66 1.25
CA TYR A 360 -7.45 -11.62 1.37
C TYR A 360 -8.83 -12.23 1.59
N GLU A 361 -9.69 -11.56 2.37
CA GLU A 361 -11.02 -12.08 2.73
C GLU A 361 -12.12 -11.49 1.84
N HIS A 362 -12.11 -10.16 1.67
CA HIS A 362 -13.12 -9.42 0.93
C HIS A 362 -12.51 -8.65 -0.24
N LEU A 363 -13.18 -8.72 -1.40
CA LEU A 363 -12.85 -7.97 -2.60
C LEU A 363 -13.83 -6.81 -2.76
N ILE A 364 -13.31 -5.58 -2.81
CA ILE A 364 -14.11 -4.37 -2.92
C ILE A 364 -13.63 -3.58 -4.16
N PRO A 365 -14.01 -4.01 -5.38
CA PRO A 365 -13.57 -3.34 -6.60
C PRO A 365 -14.13 -1.92 -6.70
N ARG A 366 -13.26 -0.96 -7.05
CA ARG A 366 -13.65 0.42 -7.37
C ARG A 366 -13.84 0.56 -8.88
N GLY A 367 -15.09 0.56 -9.31
CA GLY A 367 -15.48 0.62 -10.72
C GLY A 367 -15.65 -0.77 -11.33
N HIS A 368 -15.74 -0.84 -12.66
CA HIS A 368 -16.00 -2.10 -13.35
C HIS A 368 -14.75 -3.02 -13.34
N PHE A 369 -14.87 -4.17 -12.66
CA PHE A 369 -13.82 -5.19 -12.59
C PHE A 369 -14.42 -6.59 -12.88
N PRO A 370 -14.55 -6.98 -14.16
CA PRO A 370 -15.16 -8.25 -14.53
C PRO A 370 -14.24 -9.44 -14.21
N LEU A 371 -14.83 -10.62 -14.02
CA LEU A 371 -14.13 -11.87 -13.71
C LEU A 371 -13.01 -12.21 -14.70
N SER A 372 -13.18 -11.94 -15.99
CA SER A 372 -12.15 -12.18 -17.00
C SER A 372 -10.85 -11.42 -16.69
N ARG A 373 -10.96 -10.16 -16.29
CA ARG A 373 -9.81 -9.34 -15.85
C ARG A 373 -9.22 -9.83 -14.54
N ARG A 374 -10.04 -10.35 -13.61
CA ARG A 374 -9.56 -10.95 -12.35
C ARG A 374 -8.73 -12.21 -12.62
N LEU A 375 -9.15 -13.02 -13.59
CA LEU A 375 -8.40 -14.20 -14.02
C LEU A 375 -7.08 -13.81 -14.72
N GLU A 376 -7.09 -12.76 -15.55
CA GLU A 376 -5.86 -12.17 -16.11
C GLU A 376 -4.91 -11.69 -15.01
N TRP A 377 -5.44 -11.06 -13.95
CA TRP A 377 -4.65 -10.60 -12.80
C TRP A 377 -3.98 -11.77 -12.05
N VAL A 378 -4.71 -12.85 -11.77
CA VAL A 378 -4.13 -14.06 -11.16
C VAL A 378 -3.10 -14.73 -12.08
N ALA A 379 -3.39 -14.83 -13.37
CA ALA A 379 -2.47 -15.38 -14.36
C ALA A 379 -1.20 -14.54 -14.50
N ALA A 380 -1.33 -13.21 -14.47
CA ALA A 380 -0.20 -12.27 -14.50
C ALA A 380 0.75 -12.46 -13.31
N ALA A 381 0.22 -12.88 -12.16
CA ALA A 381 0.97 -13.12 -10.93
C ALA A 381 1.59 -14.53 -10.83
N THR A 382 1.20 -15.45 -11.73
CA THR A 382 1.64 -16.85 -11.73
C THR A 382 2.22 -17.23 -13.10
N PRO A 383 3.46 -16.80 -13.42
CA PRO A 383 4.14 -17.23 -14.65
C PRO A 383 4.22 -18.76 -14.75
N GLU A 384 4.51 -19.40 -13.61
CA GLU A 384 4.41 -20.84 -13.40
C GLU A 384 3.09 -21.18 -12.68
N TYR A 385 2.51 -22.34 -13.01
CA TYR A 385 1.22 -22.75 -12.44
C TYR A 385 1.33 -22.95 -10.92
N HIS A 386 0.63 -22.09 -10.17
CA HIS A 386 0.40 -22.22 -8.74
C HIS A 386 -1.10 -22.26 -8.43
N PRO A 387 -1.59 -23.26 -7.66
CA PRO A 387 -3.02 -23.40 -7.37
C PRO A 387 -3.55 -22.37 -6.37
N ASP A 388 -2.73 -21.92 -5.41
CA ASP A 388 -3.18 -21.15 -4.24
C ASP A 388 -3.89 -19.83 -4.59
N PRO A 389 -3.39 -18.99 -5.52
CA PRO A 389 -4.06 -17.73 -5.86
C PRO A 389 -5.47 -17.92 -6.44
N TYR A 390 -5.70 -19.01 -7.18
CA TYR A 390 -7.03 -19.34 -7.71
C TYR A 390 -7.99 -19.80 -6.61
N GLU A 391 -7.51 -20.56 -5.63
CA GLU A 391 -8.32 -20.98 -4.48
C GLU A 391 -8.69 -19.80 -3.58
N MET A 392 -7.75 -18.89 -3.36
CA MET A 392 -7.98 -17.65 -2.61
C MET A 392 -9.05 -16.79 -3.29
N LEU A 393 -8.92 -16.54 -4.59
CA LEU A 393 -9.93 -15.80 -5.35
C LEU A 393 -11.31 -16.48 -5.31
N ALA A 394 -11.38 -17.79 -5.50
CA ALA A 394 -12.64 -18.52 -5.43
C ALA A 394 -13.27 -18.48 -4.03
N THR A 395 -12.46 -18.47 -2.96
CA THR A 395 -12.95 -18.36 -1.59
C THR A 395 -13.51 -16.98 -1.31
N ALA A 396 -12.80 -15.92 -1.69
CA ALA A 396 -13.27 -14.54 -1.55
C ALA A 396 -14.58 -14.29 -2.31
N LEU A 397 -14.71 -14.77 -3.56
CA LEU A 397 -15.94 -14.66 -4.36
C LEU A 397 -17.13 -15.43 -3.76
N ARG A 398 -16.88 -16.54 -3.05
CA ARG A 398 -17.95 -17.23 -2.32
C ARG A 398 -18.40 -16.45 -1.10
N ALA A 399 -17.46 -15.85 -0.38
CA ALA A 399 -17.76 -15.06 0.80
C ALA A 399 -18.62 -13.81 0.46
N SER A 400 -18.47 -13.25 -0.74
CA SER A 400 -19.32 -12.18 -1.27
C SER A 400 -20.66 -12.65 -1.88
N GLY A 401 -20.88 -13.96 -2.02
CA GLY A 401 -22.09 -14.55 -2.59
C GLY A 401 -22.05 -14.78 -4.11
N GLU A 402 -20.93 -14.53 -4.78
CA GLU A 402 -20.73 -14.77 -6.22
C GLU A 402 -20.32 -16.23 -6.52
N ASP A 403 -21.19 -17.16 -6.14
CA ASP A 403 -20.93 -18.61 -6.24
C ASP A 403 -20.68 -19.11 -7.67
N SER A 404 -21.33 -18.51 -8.67
CA SER A 404 -21.14 -18.84 -10.09
C SER A 404 -19.74 -18.45 -10.58
N GLU A 405 -19.29 -17.25 -10.22
CA GLU A 405 -17.96 -16.75 -10.56
C GLU A 405 -16.86 -17.57 -9.88
N ALA A 406 -17.07 -17.92 -8.60
CA ALA A 406 -16.14 -18.79 -7.88
C ALA A 406 -15.95 -20.17 -8.55
N ARG A 407 -17.01 -20.74 -9.15
CA ARG A 407 -16.91 -21.99 -9.92
C ARG A 407 -16.14 -21.78 -11.22
N ASP A 408 -16.39 -20.67 -11.91
CA ASP A 408 -15.67 -20.33 -13.14
C ASP A 408 -14.16 -20.09 -12.87
N VAL A 409 -13.78 -19.55 -11.70
CA VAL A 409 -12.38 -19.44 -11.26
C VAL A 409 -11.74 -20.80 -11.03
N LEU A 410 -12.43 -21.72 -10.34
CA LEU A 410 -11.90 -23.08 -10.14
C LEU A 410 -11.81 -23.86 -11.45
N LEU A 411 -12.69 -23.58 -12.40
CA LEU A 411 -12.60 -24.13 -13.74
C LEU A 411 -11.37 -23.57 -14.50
N ALA A 412 -11.11 -22.27 -14.39
CA ALA A 412 -9.89 -21.66 -14.93
C ALA A 412 -8.62 -22.27 -14.32
N LYS A 413 -8.62 -22.57 -13.01
CA LYS A 413 -7.56 -23.32 -12.32
C LYS A 413 -7.31 -24.68 -12.98
N GLN A 414 -8.36 -25.47 -13.25
CA GLN A 414 -8.21 -26.77 -13.92
C GLN A 414 -7.71 -26.63 -15.36
N ARG A 415 -8.15 -25.61 -16.10
CA ARG A 415 -7.65 -25.32 -17.45
C ARG A 415 -6.15 -25.03 -17.44
N ARG A 416 -5.65 -24.27 -16.46
CA ARG A 416 -4.22 -23.99 -16.34
C ARG A 416 -3.42 -25.22 -15.90
N ARG A 417 -3.96 -26.04 -14.99
CA ARG A 417 -3.38 -27.35 -14.63
C ARG A 417 -3.27 -28.27 -15.85
N ARG A 418 -4.23 -28.25 -16.78
CA ARG A 418 -4.18 -29.06 -18.00
C ARG A 418 -2.96 -28.75 -18.85
N GLU A 419 -2.48 -27.51 -18.87
CA GLU A 419 -1.32 -27.12 -19.66
C GLU A 419 -0.02 -27.80 -19.19
N THR A 420 0.05 -28.19 -17.91
CA THR A 420 1.19 -28.90 -17.32
C THR A 420 1.13 -30.42 -17.49
N LEU A 421 0.02 -30.98 -17.98
CA LEU A 421 -0.15 -32.43 -18.16
C LEU A 421 0.48 -32.94 -19.47
N PRO A 422 0.86 -34.25 -19.53
CA PRO A 422 1.26 -34.90 -20.78
C PRO A 422 0.10 -34.95 -21.81
N LEU A 423 0.42 -35.17 -23.09
CA LEU A 423 -0.51 -35.09 -24.22
C LEU A 423 -1.83 -35.88 -24.01
N ALA A 424 -1.75 -37.11 -23.49
CA ALA A 424 -2.93 -37.92 -23.19
C ALA A 424 -3.83 -37.27 -22.11
N GLY A 425 -3.23 -36.69 -21.07
CA GLY A 425 -3.93 -35.93 -20.03
C GLY A 425 -4.56 -34.64 -20.57
N LYS A 426 -3.92 -33.99 -21.55
CA LYS A 426 -4.49 -32.83 -22.26
C LYS A 426 -5.74 -33.21 -23.05
N LEU A 427 -5.69 -34.28 -23.86
CA LEU A 427 -6.83 -34.77 -24.64
C LEU A 427 -8.01 -35.15 -23.75
N TRP A 428 -7.75 -35.88 -22.66
CA TRP A 428 -8.77 -36.20 -21.67
C TRP A 428 -9.37 -34.95 -21.00
N GLY A 429 -8.53 -33.99 -20.63
CA GLY A 429 -9.00 -32.71 -20.07
C GLY A 429 -9.79 -31.85 -21.08
N TYR A 430 -9.51 -31.93 -22.38
CA TYR A 430 -10.35 -31.28 -23.41
C TYR A 430 -11.72 -31.95 -23.53
N LEU A 431 -11.76 -33.29 -23.54
CA LEU A 431 -13.01 -34.04 -23.55
C LEU A 431 -13.89 -33.69 -22.33
N GLN A 432 -13.30 -33.59 -21.15
CA GLN A 432 -14.00 -33.21 -19.91
C GLN A 432 -14.49 -31.75 -19.90
N ASP A 433 -13.71 -30.81 -20.44
CA ASP A 433 -14.11 -29.39 -20.53
C ASP A 433 -15.32 -29.20 -21.46
N TRP A 434 -15.32 -29.93 -22.60
CA TRP A 434 -16.36 -29.88 -23.62
C TRP A 434 -17.67 -30.54 -23.21
N THR A 435 -17.60 -31.72 -22.57
CA THR A 435 -18.79 -32.50 -22.19
C THR A 435 -19.42 -31.99 -20.89
N VAL A 436 -18.63 -31.86 -19.83
CA VAL A 436 -19.14 -31.66 -18.45
C VAL A 436 -18.52 -30.44 -17.77
N SER A 437 -17.56 -29.76 -18.40
CA SER A 437 -16.83 -28.62 -17.81
C SER A 437 -16.30 -28.96 -16.40
N TYR A 438 -15.68 -30.14 -16.28
CA TYR A 438 -15.14 -30.70 -15.02
C TYR A 438 -16.17 -30.86 -13.87
N GLY A 439 -17.47 -30.88 -14.17
CA GLY A 439 -18.52 -31.02 -13.17
C GLY A 439 -18.96 -29.70 -12.53
N TYR A 440 -18.47 -28.55 -13.03
CA TYR A 440 -18.85 -27.24 -12.50
C TYR A 440 -20.11 -26.66 -13.16
N ARG A 441 -20.58 -27.23 -14.29
CA ARG A 441 -21.82 -26.83 -14.99
C ARG A 441 -22.70 -28.05 -15.31
N PRO A 442 -23.45 -28.60 -14.34
CA PRO A 442 -24.24 -29.82 -14.53
C PRO A 442 -25.29 -29.72 -15.65
N GLY A 443 -25.79 -28.50 -15.94
CA GLY A 443 -26.72 -28.27 -17.05
C GLY A 443 -26.19 -28.68 -18.43
N ARG A 444 -24.86 -28.65 -18.67
CA ARG A 444 -24.28 -29.12 -19.93
C ARG A 444 -24.41 -30.63 -20.10
N ALA A 445 -24.27 -31.40 -19.02
CA ALA A 445 -24.43 -32.84 -19.07
C ALA A 445 -25.89 -33.22 -19.39
N ALA A 446 -26.87 -32.47 -18.88
CA ALA A 446 -28.29 -32.65 -19.24
C ALA A 446 -28.56 -32.34 -20.72
N VAL A 447 -27.95 -31.29 -21.27
CA VAL A 447 -28.05 -30.98 -22.71
C VAL A 447 -27.44 -32.09 -23.56
N TRP A 448 -26.25 -32.60 -23.20
CA TRP A 448 -25.64 -33.73 -23.91
C TRP A 448 -26.48 -35.00 -23.82
N MET A 449 -27.09 -35.26 -22.67
CA MET A 449 -28.03 -36.37 -22.48
C MET A 449 -29.25 -36.21 -23.40
N ALA A 450 -29.81 -35.00 -23.52
CA ALA A 450 -30.91 -34.72 -24.45
C ALA A 450 -30.51 -34.85 -25.93
N VAL A 451 -29.29 -34.43 -26.30
CA VAL A 451 -28.75 -34.59 -27.66
C VAL A 451 -28.53 -36.07 -28.00
N LEU A 452 -27.93 -36.84 -27.10
CA LEU A 452 -27.76 -38.29 -27.28
C LEU A 452 -29.11 -39.01 -27.34
N TRP A 453 -30.08 -38.58 -26.54
CA TRP A 453 -31.44 -39.10 -26.58
C TRP A 453 -32.11 -38.81 -27.93
N ALA A 454 -32.01 -37.58 -28.44
CA ALA A 454 -32.56 -37.22 -29.75
C ALA A 454 -31.87 -38.00 -30.89
N LEU A 455 -30.53 -38.12 -30.85
CA LEU A 455 -29.76 -38.83 -31.87
C LEU A 455 -30.05 -40.34 -31.86
N GLY A 456 -30.08 -40.95 -30.67
CA GLY A 456 -30.44 -42.36 -30.51
C GLY A 456 -31.88 -42.63 -30.95
N THR A 457 -32.82 -41.73 -30.61
CA THR A 457 -34.21 -41.83 -31.06
C THR A 457 -34.28 -41.82 -32.59
N VAL A 458 -33.60 -40.89 -33.27
CA VAL A 458 -33.55 -40.84 -34.75
C VAL A 458 -32.94 -42.12 -35.33
N LEU A 459 -31.88 -42.63 -34.70
CA LEU A 459 -31.20 -43.86 -35.13
C LEU A 459 -32.13 -45.07 -35.05
N PHE A 460 -32.80 -45.26 -33.91
CA PHE A 460 -33.69 -46.40 -33.67
C PHE A 460 -35.07 -46.27 -34.32
N LEU A 461 -35.49 -45.05 -34.69
CA LEU A 461 -36.62 -44.83 -35.61
C LEU A 461 -36.30 -45.33 -37.02
N ARG A 462 -35.07 -45.13 -37.50
CA ARG A 462 -34.64 -45.59 -38.83
C ARG A 462 -34.29 -47.08 -38.87
N HIS A 463 -33.84 -47.62 -37.75
CA HIS A 463 -33.42 -49.01 -37.62
C HIS A 463 -34.05 -49.65 -36.38
N PRO A 464 -35.34 -50.02 -36.44
CA PRO A 464 -36.01 -50.67 -35.33
C PRO A 464 -35.39 -52.06 -35.08
N PRO A 465 -34.94 -52.37 -33.85
CA PRO A 465 -34.46 -53.69 -33.47
C PRO A 465 -35.60 -54.71 -33.47
N ALA A 466 -35.27 -55.97 -33.74
CA ALA A 466 -36.25 -57.06 -33.70
C ALA A 466 -36.59 -57.42 -32.23
N PRO A 467 -37.83 -57.84 -31.94
CA PRO A 467 -38.22 -58.30 -30.61
C PRO A 467 -37.44 -59.56 -30.22
N LEU A 468 -37.05 -59.67 -28.94
CA LEU A 468 -36.31 -60.82 -28.40
C LEU A 468 -37.17 -62.11 -28.36
N LYS A 469 -38.48 -61.95 -28.16
CA LYS A 469 -39.49 -63.01 -28.15
C LYS A 469 -40.75 -62.52 -28.87
N GLU A 470 -41.26 -63.32 -29.80
CA GLU A 470 -42.49 -63.01 -30.54
C GLU A 470 -43.71 -63.11 -29.60
N GLY A 471 -44.50 -62.03 -29.52
CA GLY A 471 -45.77 -61.99 -28.76
C GLY A 471 -45.68 -61.50 -27.30
N GLU A 472 -44.49 -61.34 -26.73
CA GLU A 472 -44.29 -60.84 -25.34
C GLU A 472 -43.74 -59.40 -25.27
N ALA A 473 -43.42 -58.77 -26.41
CA ALA A 473 -42.82 -57.44 -26.45
C ALA A 473 -43.88 -56.32 -26.34
N PRO A 474 -43.61 -55.25 -25.56
CA PRO A 474 -44.48 -54.07 -25.52
C PRO A 474 -44.51 -53.34 -26.88
N ALA A 475 -45.42 -52.39 -27.05
CA ALA A 475 -45.45 -51.57 -28.26
C ALA A 475 -44.11 -50.84 -28.45
N TRP A 476 -43.50 -50.99 -29.64
CA TRP A 476 -42.21 -50.39 -29.96
C TRP A 476 -42.27 -48.86 -29.83
N ASN A 477 -41.38 -48.31 -29.00
CA ASN A 477 -41.24 -46.89 -28.82
C ASN A 477 -39.75 -46.51 -28.75
N ALA A 478 -39.24 -45.97 -29.85
CA ALA A 478 -37.84 -45.56 -29.97
C ALA A 478 -37.42 -44.49 -28.95
N TYR A 479 -38.36 -43.63 -28.51
CA TYR A 479 -38.11 -42.59 -27.51
C TYR A 479 -37.85 -43.20 -26.12
N LEU A 480 -38.68 -44.17 -25.73
CA LEU A 480 -38.55 -44.88 -24.46
C LEU A 480 -37.33 -45.81 -24.46
N TYR A 481 -37.12 -46.55 -25.56
CA TYR A 481 -35.96 -47.43 -25.71
C TYR A 481 -34.62 -46.67 -25.60
N THR A 482 -34.50 -45.52 -26.25
CA THR A 482 -33.27 -44.70 -26.17
C THR A 482 -33.09 -44.11 -24.77
N LEU A 483 -34.17 -43.74 -24.10
CA LEU A 483 -34.14 -43.20 -22.75
C LEU A 483 -33.71 -44.28 -21.74
N ASP A 484 -34.19 -45.51 -21.92
CA ASP A 484 -33.82 -46.71 -21.15
C ASP A 484 -32.31 -46.98 -21.24
N LEU A 485 -31.75 -46.92 -22.45
CA LEU A 485 -30.31 -47.10 -22.68
C LEU A 485 -29.45 -46.00 -22.03
N LEU A 486 -29.97 -44.77 -21.89
CA LEU A 486 -29.23 -43.62 -21.36
C LEU A 486 -29.38 -43.43 -19.85
N LEU A 487 -30.46 -43.92 -19.24
CA LEU A 487 -30.76 -43.78 -17.82
C LEU A 487 -30.51 -45.10 -17.09
N PRO A 488 -29.28 -45.36 -16.62
CA PRO A 488 -28.90 -46.68 -16.10
C PRO A 488 -29.61 -47.13 -14.82
N VAL A 489 -30.38 -46.26 -14.18
CA VAL A 489 -31.05 -46.51 -12.90
C VAL A 489 -32.57 -46.67 -13.07
N ILE A 490 -33.13 -46.23 -14.20
CA ILE A 490 -34.57 -46.22 -14.43
C ILE A 490 -34.86 -47.19 -15.57
N ASP A 491 -35.57 -48.27 -15.26
CA ASP A 491 -36.10 -49.22 -16.24
C ASP A 491 -37.48 -48.73 -16.70
N LEU A 492 -37.58 -48.38 -17.98
CA LEU A 492 -38.80 -47.93 -18.67
C LEU A 492 -39.49 -49.08 -19.44
N GLY A 493 -39.00 -50.31 -19.28
CA GLY A 493 -39.62 -51.53 -19.75
C GLY A 493 -39.44 -51.80 -21.24
N GLN A 494 -38.38 -51.29 -21.88
CA GLN A 494 -38.11 -51.51 -23.31
C GLN A 494 -36.78 -52.23 -23.54
N ASP A 495 -35.70 -51.90 -22.83
CA ASP A 495 -34.33 -52.36 -23.12
C ASP A 495 -34.15 -53.89 -23.25
N SER A 496 -34.85 -54.65 -22.40
CA SER A 496 -34.76 -56.10 -22.25
C SER A 496 -35.59 -56.88 -23.28
N TYR A 497 -36.45 -56.19 -24.04
CA TYR A 497 -37.37 -56.79 -25.02
C TYR A 497 -36.89 -56.71 -26.46
N TRP A 498 -35.82 -55.95 -26.75
CA TRP A 498 -35.36 -55.69 -28.11
C TRP A 498 -33.90 -56.07 -28.33
N ARG A 499 -33.62 -56.80 -29.41
CA ARG A 499 -32.27 -57.28 -29.73
C ARG A 499 -31.67 -56.42 -30.85
N PRO A 500 -30.83 -55.41 -30.55
CA PRO A 500 -30.09 -54.72 -31.60
C PRO A 500 -29.05 -55.70 -32.18
N VAL A 501 -29.00 -55.83 -33.51
CA VAL A 501 -28.08 -56.74 -34.22
C VAL A 501 -27.14 -55.93 -35.11
N GLY A 502 -25.88 -56.39 -35.23
CA GLY A 502 -24.89 -55.75 -36.09
C GLY A 502 -24.38 -54.42 -35.52
N TRP A 503 -24.33 -53.36 -36.32
CA TRP A 503 -23.79 -52.07 -35.91
C TRP A 503 -24.66 -51.36 -34.85
N ALA A 504 -25.97 -51.63 -34.84
CA ALA A 504 -26.90 -51.08 -33.85
C ALA A 504 -26.61 -51.55 -32.42
N GLN A 505 -26.03 -52.75 -32.27
CA GLN A 505 -25.60 -53.28 -30.96
C GLN A 505 -24.47 -52.41 -30.38
N TRP A 506 -23.47 -52.09 -31.20
CA TRP A 506 -22.37 -51.22 -30.78
C TRP A 506 -22.84 -49.80 -30.47
N ALA A 507 -23.81 -49.28 -31.23
CA ALA A 507 -24.43 -47.99 -30.94
C ALA A 507 -25.19 -47.99 -29.59
N ALA A 508 -25.95 -49.06 -29.30
CA ALA A 508 -26.64 -49.23 -28.02
C ALA A 508 -25.65 -49.34 -26.84
N SER A 509 -24.60 -50.16 -26.97
CA SER A 509 -23.56 -50.27 -25.94
C SER A 509 -22.81 -48.95 -25.71
N LEU A 510 -22.54 -48.18 -26.77
CA LEU A 510 -21.93 -46.86 -26.65
C LEU A 510 -22.85 -45.88 -25.91
N LEU A 511 -24.15 -45.86 -26.21
CA LEU A 511 -25.13 -45.04 -25.50
C LEU A 511 -25.19 -45.39 -24.02
N ILE A 512 -25.18 -46.68 -23.66
CA ILE A 512 -25.14 -47.14 -22.26
C ILE A 512 -23.88 -46.62 -21.55
N CYS A 513 -22.69 -46.80 -22.15
CA CYS A 513 -21.45 -46.31 -21.56
C CYS A 513 -21.45 -44.78 -21.37
N LEU A 514 -21.92 -44.02 -22.36
CA LEU A 514 -22.04 -42.57 -22.26
C LEU A 514 -23.10 -42.15 -21.23
N GLY A 515 -24.21 -42.88 -21.13
CA GLY A 515 -25.25 -42.71 -20.14
C GLY A 515 -24.71 -42.81 -18.71
N TRP A 516 -23.94 -43.86 -18.41
CA TRP A 516 -23.26 -44.00 -17.11
C TRP A 516 -22.31 -42.84 -16.79
N ILE A 517 -21.50 -42.39 -17.76
CA ILE A 517 -20.55 -41.27 -17.57
C ILE A 517 -21.27 -39.94 -17.32
N LEU A 518 -22.34 -39.66 -18.07
CA LEU A 518 -23.13 -38.44 -17.89
C LEU A 518 -23.98 -38.49 -16.61
N ALA A 519 -24.60 -39.63 -16.29
CA ALA A 519 -25.40 -39.82 -15.08
C ALA A 519 -24.56 -39.61 -13.82
N THR A 520 -23.37 -40.20 -13.74
CA THR A 520 -22.42 -39.99 -12.64
C THR A 520 -21.97 -38.52 -12.53
N SER A 521 -21.79 -37.83 -13.65
CA SER A 521 -21.46 -36.41 -13.70
C SER A 521 -22.59 -35.51 -13.19
N VAL A 522 -23.84 -35.80 -13.59
CA VAL A 522 -25.04 -35.09 -13.13
C VAL A 522 -25.26 -35.35 -11.64
N ALA A 523 -25.13 -36.61 -11.18
CA ALA A 523 -25.26 -36.98 -9.78
C ALA A 523 -24.19 -36.32 -8.90
N ALA A 524 -22.94 -36.25 -9.36
CA ALA A 524 -21.86 -35.54 -8.66
C ALA A 524 -22.07 -34.02 -8.63
N GLY A 525 -22.67 -33.45 -9.69
CA GLY A 525 -23.07 -32.04 -9.72
C GLY A 525 -24.23 -31.74 -8.78
N ALA A 526 -25.28 -32.59 -8.78
CA ALA A 526 -26.45 -32.47 -7.93
C ALA A 526 -26.13 -32.67 -6.45
N SER A 527 -25.27 -33.64 -6.11
CA SER A 527 -24.85 -33.86 -4.73
C SER A 527 -24.06 -32.69 -4.16
N ARG A 528 -23.24 -31.99 -4.98
CA ARG A 528 -22.58 -30.74 -4.59
C ARG A 528 -23.54 -29.55 -4.45
N LEU A 529 -24.67 -29.56 -5.15
CA LEU A 529 -25.72 -28.55 -5.00
C LEU A 529 -26.56 -28.81 -3.74
N LEU A 530 -26.89 -30.06 -3.45
CA LEU A 530 -27.68 -30.48 -2.28
C LEU A 530 -26.93 -30.35 -0.96
N ARG A 531 -25.61 -30.51 -0.95
CA ARG A 531 -24.76 -30.27 0.25
C ARG A 531 -24.62 -28.79 0.65
N ARG A 532 -25.29 -27.87 -0.08
CA ARG A 532 -25.25 -26.42 0.12
C ARG A 532 -26.62 -25.83 0.46
N GLY A 533 -27.63 -26.67 0.71
CA GLY A 533 -28.95 -26.27 1.22
C GLY A 533 -28.99 -26.29 2.75
#